data_AF-A0A924SFQ4-F1
#
_entry.id   AF-A0A924SFQ4-F1
#
_cell.length_a   1.000
_cell.length_b   1.000
_cell.length_c   1.000
_cell.angle_alpha   90.00
_cell.angle_beta   90.00
_cell.angle_gamma   90.00
#
_symmetry.space_group_name_H-M   'P 1'
#
loop_
_entity.id
_entity.type
_entity.pdbx_description
1 polymer ?
#
loop_
_entity_poly.entity_id
_entity_poly.type
_entity_poly.pdbx_seq_one_letter_code
_entity_poly.pdbx_strand_id
1 'polypeptide(L)' 'CTFPLCNRPATKTDTDHRIPWPRGSTSEANLHCLCRHHHRAKQASFSPVQRPDGATIWTTRGGWQFTRPPTTY' A
#
# COMPACT_ATOMS: atom_id res chain seq x y z
N CYS A 1 4.93 -3.85 6.25
CA CYS A 1 4.49 -2.54 5.73
C CYS A 1 4.98 -2.39 4.31
N THR A 2 4.08 -2.19 3.36
CA THR A 2 4.37 -2.14 1.92
C THR A 2 4.65 -0.72 1.41
N PHE A 3 4.58 0.31 2.28
CA PHE A 3 5.03 1.66 1.93
C PHE A 3 6.53 1.66 1.60
N PRO A 4 7.01 2.45 0.61
CA PRO A 4 8.42 2.48 0.22
C PRO A 4 9.35 2.75 1.41
N LEU A 5 10.47 2.04 1.48
CA LEU A 5 11.50 2.12 2.53
C LEU A 5 11.07 1.75 3.96
N CYS A 6 9.77 1.51 4.23
CA CYS A 6 9.32 1.09 5.54
C CYS A 6 9.61 -0.41 5.77
N ASN A 7 10.31 -0.72 6.86
CA ASN A 7 10.70 -2.09 7.24
C ASN A 7 9.84 -2.70 8.37
N ARG A 8 8.73 -2.05 8.78
CA ARG A 8 7.84 -2.59 9.82
C ARG A 8 7.29 -3.96 9.39
N PRO A 9 7.40 -5.03 10.21
CA PRO A 9 6.94 -6.37 9.85
C PRO A 9 5.42 -6.43 9.71
N ALA A 10 4.91 -7.37 8.89
CA ALA A 10 3.48 -7.55 8.63
C ALA A 10 2.66 -7.84 9.90
N THR A 11 3.24 -8.52 10.89
CA THR A 11 2.61 -8.79 12.19
C THR A 11 2.36 -7.53 13.03
N LYS A 12 2.93 -6.38 12.66
CA LYS A 12 2.75 -5.07 13.32
C LYS A 12 2.12 -4.04 12.38
N THR A 13 1.29 -4.49 11.44
CA THR A 13 0.57 -3.63 10.48
C THR A 13 -0.94 -3.86 10.53
N ASP A 14 -1.68 -2.86 10.07
CA ASP A 14 -3.08 -2.99 9.74
C ASP A 14 -3.21 -3.57 8.33
N THR A 15 -4.24 -4.39 8.13
CA THR A 15 -4.71 -4.82 6.81
C THR A 15 -5.57 -3.71 6.22
N ASP A 16 -5.20 -3.22 5.04
CA ASP A 16 -5.87 -2.08 4.41
C ASP A 16 -6.20 -2.40 2.94
N HIS A 17 -7.32 -1.87 2.44
CA HIS A 17 -7.73 -2.03 1.05
C HIS A 17 -7.02 -1.02 0.15
N ARG A 18 -6.45 -1.49 -0.96
CA ARG A 18 -5.86 -0.64 -2.00
C ARG A 18 -6.94 0.13 -2.76
N ILE A 19 -7.99 -0.56 -3.17
CA ILE A 19 -9.26 -0.01 -3.67
C ILE A 19 -10.26 0.01 -2.50
N PRO A 20 -10.72 1.18 -2.02
CA PRO A 20 -11.56 1.27 -0.83
C PRO A 20 -12.86 0.46 -0.94
N TRP A 21 -13.25 -0.20 0.16
CA TRP A 21 -14.60 -0.76 0.29
C TRP A 21 -15.69 0.33 0.22
N PRO A 22 -16.88 0.08 -0.36
CA PRO A 22 -17.32 -1.16 -0.99
C PRO A 22 -16.90 -1.30 -2.46
N ARG A 23 -16.18 -0.33 -3.02
CA ARG A 23 -15.77 -0.35 -4.44
C ARG A 23 -14.79 -1.48 -4.76
N GLY A 24 -14.00 -1.92 -3.78
CA GLY A 24 -13.13 -3.09 -3.88
C GLY A 24 -13.58 -4.21 -2.93
N SER A 25 -13.36 -5.46 -3.34
CA SER A 25 -13.60 -6.63 -2.50
C SER A 25 -12.56 -6.77 -1.40
N THR A 26 -12.92 -7.44 -0.30
CA THR A 26 -11.95 -7.91 0.69
C THR A 26 -11.32 -9.19 0.16
N SER A 27 -10.18 -9.06 -0.51
CA SER A 27 -9.44 -10.17 -1.12
C SER A 27 -7.93 -9.93 -1.03
N GLU A 28 -7.13 -10.98 -1.10
CA GLU A 28 -5.66 -10.87 -1.11
C GLU A 28 -5.17 -9.88 -2.18
N ALA A 29 -5.78 -9.93 -3.37
CA ALA A 29 -5.47 -9.06 -4.50
C ALA A 29 -5.82 -7.58 -4.26
N ASN A 30 -6.63 -7.24 -3.25
CA ASN A 30 -6.97 -5.86 -2.91
C ASN A 30 -6.44 -5.43 -1.53
N LEU A 31 -5.93 -6.35 -0.73
CA LEU A 31 -5.40 -6.04 0.59
C LEU A 31 -3.88 -5.81 0.52
N HIS A 32 -3.36 -5.01 1.46
CA HIS A 32 -1.93 -4.89 1.74
C HIS A 32 -1.69 -4.57 3.22
N CYS A 33 -0.43 -4.69 3.64
CA CYS A 33 0.00 -4.46 5.01
C CYS A 33 0.56 -3.05 5.18
N LEU A 34 -0.07 -2.17 5.97
CA LEU A 34 0.46 -0.84 6.31
C LEU A 34 0.58 -0.63 7.81
N CYS A 35 1.69 -0.07 8.28
CA CYS A 35 1.74 0.35 9.69
C CYS A 35 0.75 1.50 9.91
N ARG A 36 0.28 1.69 11.15
CA ARG A 36 -0.73 2.70 11.48
C ARG A 36 -0.41 4.10 10.93
N HIS A 37 0.88 4.47 10.94
CA HIS A 37 1.35 5.74 10.37
C HIS A 37 1.10 5.83 8.86
N HIS A 38 1.56 4.85 8.08
CA HIS A 38 1.40 4.85 6.62
C HIS A 38 -0.04 4.55 6.17
N HIS A 39 -0.81 3.83 6.97
CA HIS A 39 -2.25 3.65 6.74
C HIS A 39 -2.97 5.00 6.74
N ARG A 40 -2.70 5.85 7.75
CA ARG A 40 -3.23 7.23 7.80
C ARG A 40 -2.69 8.08 6.64
N ALA A 41 -1.40 7.95 6.32
CA ALA A 41 -0.79 8.69 5.21
C ALA A 41 -1.47 8.39 3.86
N LYS A 42 -1.79 7.12 3.58
CA LYS A 42 -2.58 6.70 2.41
C LYS A 42 -3.94 7.40 2.36
N GLN A 43 -4.67 7.38 3.47
CA GLN A 43 -6.00 8.00 3.53
C GLN A 43 -5.96 9.51 3.27
N ALA A 44 -4.89 10.19 3.68
CA ALA A 44 -4.76 11.63 3.51
C ALA A 44 -4.26 12.05 2.11
N SER A 45 -3.15 11.43 1.67
CA SER A 45 -2.30 12.05 0.64
C SER A 45 -1.59 11.10 -0.31
N PHE A 46 -1.83 9.79 -0.24
CA PHE A 46 -1.16 8.83 -1.13
C PHE A 46 -2.13 7.85 -1.80
N SER A 47 -1.91 7.60 -3.09
CA SER A 47 -2.65 6.63 -3.89
C SER A 47 -1.71 5.50 -4.32
N PRO A 48 -1.89 4.26 -3.82
CA PRO A 48 -1.12 3.10 -4.27
C PRO A 48 -1.72 2.47 -5.53
N VAL A 49 -0.88 2.05 -6.46
CA VAL A 49 -1.23 1.21 -7.62
C VAL A 49 -0.26 0.04 -7.68
N GLN A 50 -0.78 -1.18 -7.58
CA GLN A 50 0.04 -2.37 -7.82
C GLN A 50 0.14 -2.65 -9.32
N ARG A 51 1.34 -2.90 -9.80
CA ARG A 51 1.64 -3.27 -11.18
C ARG A 51 1.58 -4.79 -11.37
N PRO A 52 1.45 -5.28 -12.62
CA PRO A 52 1.48 -6.71 -12.92
C PRO A 52 2.78 -7.42 -12.50
N ASP A 53 3.90 -6.70 -12.43
CA ASP A 53 5.19 -7.20 -11.95
C ASP A 53 5.27 -7.33 -10.41
N GLY A 54 4.17 -7.03 -9.70
CA GLY A 54 4.08 -7.08 -8.25
C GLY A 54 4.63 -5.84 -7.53
N ALA A 55 5.27 -4.90 -8.23
CA ALA A 55 5.69 -3.64 -7.65
C ALA A 55 4.49 -2.77 -7.30
N THR A 56 4.63 -1.91 -6.29
CA THR A 56 3.60 -0.92 -5.93
C THR A 56 4.14 0.48 -6.13
N ILE A 57 3.46 1.27 -6.98
CA ILE A 57 3.73 2.70 -7.15
C ILE A 57 2.85 3.47 -6.16
N TRP A 58 3.47 4.34 -5.38
CA TRP A 58 2.81 5.24 -4.44
C TRP A 58 2.89 6.66 -4.97
N THR A 59 1.74 7.26 -5.27
CA THR A 59 1.68 8.62 -5.82
C THR A 59 1.16 9.58 -4.76
N THR A 60 1.90 10.66 -4.48
CA THR A 60 1.44 11.76 -3.62
C THR A 60 0.38 12.60 -4.32
N ARG A 61 -0.38 13.41 -3.57
CA ARG A 61 -1.27 14.45 -4.14
C ARG A 61 -0.55 15.43 -5.08
N GLY A 62 0.75 15.66 -4.85
CA GLY A 62 1.59 16.52 -5.69
C GLY A 62 2.17 15.83 -6.93
N GLY A 63 1.81 14.57 -7.19
CA GLY A 63 2.27 13.82 -8.37
C GLY A 63 3.61 13.09 -8.21
N TRP A 64 4.35 13.31 -7.11
CA TRP A 64 5.57 12.55 -6.84
C TRP A 64 5.29 11.07 -6.67
N GLN A 65 6.12 10.23 -7.29
CA GLN A 65 5.99 8.78 -7.28
C GLN A 65 7.13 8.13 -6.52
N PHE A 66 6.78 7.11 -5.74
CA PHE A 66 7.73 6.27 -5.01
C PHE A 66 7.40 4.81 -5.29
N THR A 67 8.42 4.01 -5.59
CA THR A 67 8.22 2.60 -5.96
C THR A 67 8.65 1.68 -4.83
N ARG A 68 7.78 0.73 -4.49
CA ARG A 68 8.12 -0.43 -3.67
C ARG A 68 8.28 -1.65 -4.59
N PRO A 69 9.45 -2.30 -4.63
CA PRO A 69 9.62 -3.52 -5.41
C PRO A 69 8.76 -4.67 -4.83
N PRO A 70 8.42 -5.69 -5.64
CA PRO A 70 7.75 -6.89 -5.13
C PRO A 70 8.57 -7.52 -4.02
N THR A 71 7.90 -8.08 -3.01
CA THR A 71 8.57 -8.86 -1.97
C THR A 71 8.68 -10.28 -2.47
N THR A 72 9.91 -10.77 -2.63
CA THR A 72 10.20 -12.20 -2.83
C THR A 72 10.21 -12.89 -1.48
N TYR A 73 9.40 -13.94 -1.32
CA TYR A 73 9.39 -14.81 -0.15
C TYR A 73 10.28 -16.04 -0.38
#